data_AF-A0A1H8YGL7-F1
#
_entry.id   AF-A0A1H8YGL7-F1
#
_cell.length_a   1.000
_cell.length_b   1.000
_cell.length_c   1.000
_cell.angle_alpha   90.00
_cell.angle_beta   90.00
_cell.angle_gamma   90.00
#
_symmetry.space_group_name_H-M   'P 1'
#
loop_
_entity.id
_entity.type
_entity.pdbx_description
1 polymer ?
#
loop_
_entity_poly.entity_id
_entity_poly.type
_entity_poly.pdbx_seq_one_letter_code
_entity_poly.pdbx_strand_id
1 'polypeptide(L)'
;MSLGDRQAATSFLQRSAISIQGIQQFLGGESVTNVGDRHKLAAILGKLLDSKQVLPIGHATLLLPAVQSAREAARRAQKLRDLGLSATGAQQFVAGLPMNGADDRKILPQVVFVALASAPVPRGAGYNQMTLDDTAGKER
;
A
#
# COMPACT_ATOMS: atom_id res chain seq x y z
N MET A 1 -12.35 4.18 -9.44
CA MET A 1 -11.61 4.58 -8.21
C MET A 1 -12.24 5.85 -7.68
N SER A 2 -12.63 5.90 -6.41
CA SER A 2 -13.37 7.05 -5.85
C SER A 2 -12.41 8.20 -5.51
N LEU A 3 -12.92 9.44 -5.52
CA LEU A 3 -12.21 10.61 -5.02
C LEU A 3 -11.77 10.41 -3.55
N GLY A 4 -12.59 9.72 -2.76
CA GLY A 4 -12.29 9.36 -1.37
C GLY A 4 -11.06 8.45 -1.23
N ASP A 5 -10.90 7.46 -2.11
CA ASP A 5 -9.74 6.55 -2.09
C ASP A 5 -8.44 7.30 -2.37
N ARG A 6 -8.50 8.27 -3.28
CA ARG A 6 -7.35 9.11 -3.64
C ARG A 6 -6.94 10.02 -2.49
N GLN A 7 -7.90 10.59 -1.76
CA GLN A 7 -7.64 11.43 -0.60
C GLN A 7 -7.07 10.62 0.58
N ALA A 8 -7.59 9.41 0.81
CA ALA A 8 -7.07 8.50 1.83
C ALA A 8 -5.61 8.10 1.54
N ALA A 9 -5.31 7.74 0.29
CA ALA A 9 -3.94 7.43 -0.14
C ALA A 9 -3.00 8.62 -0.02
N THR A 10 -3.45 9.82 -0.41
CA THR A 10 -2.67 11.06 -0.25
C THR A 10 -2.33 11.29 1.22
N SER A 11 -3.31 11.20 2.12
CA SER A 11 -3.12 11.40 3.55
C SER A 11 -2.20 10.35 4.18
N PHE A 12 -2.30 9.10 3.74
CA PHE A 12 -1.41 8.01 4.17
C PHE A 12 0.05 8.26 3.75
N LEU A 13 0.28 8.64 2.49
CA LEU A 13 1.62 8.89 1.97
C LEU A 13 2.25 10.16 2.56
N GLN A 14 1.46 11.20 2.81
CA GLN A 14 1.93 12.41 3.50
C GLN A 14 2.39 12.10 4.93
N ARG A 15 1.63 11.30 5.68
CA ARG A 15 2.03 10.82 7.02
C ARG A 15 3.30 9.97 6.99
N SER A 16 3.60 9.37 5.85
CA SER A 16 4.83 8.62 5.61
C SER A 16 5.99 9.49 5.09
N ALA A 17 5.85 10.82 5.18
CA ALA A 17 6.83 11.82 4.78
C ALA A 17 7.23 11.77 3.30
N ILE A 18 6.34 11.34 2.41
CA ILE A 18 6.51 11.54 0.96
C ILE A 18 6.16 12.99 0.62
N SER A 19 6.97 13.63 -0.22
CA SER A 19 6.67 15.00 -0.67
C SER A 19 5.35 15.08 -1.44
N ILE A 20 4.68 16.23 -1.41
CA ILE A 20 3.41 16.44 -2.14
C ILE A 20 3.60 16.16 -3.64
N GLN A 21 4.70 16.64 -4.22
CA GLN A 21 5.04 16.40 -5.62
C GLN A 21 5.25 14.90 -5.89
N GLY A 22 5.99 14.21 -5.03
CA GLY A 22 6.20 12.76 -5.14
C GLY A 22 4.90 11.97 -5.07
N ILE A 23 3.95 12.39 -4.23
CA ILE A 23 2.62 11.78 -4.14
C ILE A 23 1.81 12.01 -5.41
N GLN A 24 1.81 13.22 -5.95
CA GLN A 24 1.10 13.53 -7.19
C GLN A 24 1.67 12.72 -8.37
N GLN A 25 3.00 12.66 -8.49
CA GLN A 25 3.68 11.83 -9.50
C GLN A 25 3.32 10.36 -9.33
N PHE A 26 3.41 9.83 -8.12
CA PHE A 26 3.11 8.43 -7.82
C PHE A 26 1.64 8.07 -8.13
N LEU A 27 0.67 8.80 -7.56
CA LEU A 27 -0.77 8.56 -7.77
C LEU A 27 -1.24 8.91 -9.19
N GLY A 28 -0.44 9.67 -9.94
CA GLY A 28 -0.63 9.94 -11.36
C GLY A 28 -0.09 8.83 -12.27
N GLY A 29 0.67 7.87 -11.75
CA GLY A 29 1.38 6.88 -12.56
C GLY A 29 2.58 7.47 -13.32
N GLU A 30 3.10 8.60 -12.85
CA GLU A 30 4.28 9.25 -13.39
C GLU A 30 5.56 8.75 -12.72
N SER A 31 6.71 9.12 -13.28
CA SER A 31 8.00 8.75 -12.70
C SER A 31 8.29 9.68 -11.54
N VAL A 32 8.50 9.11 -10.35
CA VAL A 32 8.82 9.90 -9.16
C VAL A 32 10.27 10.37 -9.27
N THR A 33 10.43 11.68 -9.43
CA THR A 33 11.72 12.31 -9.73
C THR A 33 12.65 12.38 -8.51
N ASN A 34 12.08 12.59 -7.32
CA ASN A 34 12.83 12.67 -6.07
C ASN A 34 13.32 11.28 -5.60
N VAL A 35 14.63 11.14 -5.40
CA VAL A 35 15.26 9.89 -4.97
C VAL A 35 14.78 9.44 -3.57
N GLY A 36 14.68 10.39 -2.63
CA GLY A 36 14.24 10.10 -1.27
C GLY A 36 12.80 9.59 -1.22
N ASP A 37 11.91 10.18 -2.02
CA ASP A 37 10.53 9.71 -2.15
C ASP A 37 10.47 8.31 -2.78
N ARG A 38 11.29 8.01 -3.80
CA ARG A 38 11.35 6.65 -4.38
C ARG A 38 11.74 5.60 -3.35
N HIS A 39 12.77 5.85 -2.55
CA HIS A 39 13.17 4.90 -1.50
C HIS A 39 12.10 4.72 -0.43
N LYS A 40 11.44 5.80 0.01
CA LYS A 40 10.35 5.72 0.97
C LYS A 40 9.15 4.96 0.40
N LEU A 41 8.77 5.21 -0.86
CA LEU A 41 7.70 4.48 -1.55
C LEU A 41 8.03 2.98 -1.66
N ALA A 42 9.25 2.63 -2.08
CA ALA A 42 9.71 1.24 -2.14
C ALA A 42 9.60 0.54 -0.78
N ALA A 43 10.00 1.22 0.30
CA ALA A 43 9.89 0.70 1.65
C ALA A 43 8.43 0.54 2.11
N ILE A 44 7.57 1.54 1.87
CA ILE A 44 6.15 1.50 2.25
C ILE A 44 5.43 0.38 1.51
N LEU A 45 5.55 0.32 0.19
CA LEU A 45 4.91 -0.72 -0.62
C LEU A 45 5.47 -2.10 -0.26
N GLY A 46 6.78 -2.21 -0.01
CA GLY A 46 7.40 -3.42 0.50
C GLY A 46 6.75 -3.93 1.79
N LYS A 47 6.49 -3.03 2.75
CA LYS A 47 5.76 -3.37 3.99
C LYS A 47 4.33 -3.80 3.71
N LEU A 48 3.59 -3.07 2.87
CA LEU A 48 2.20 -3.42 2.53
C LEU A 48 2.09 -4.80 1.86
N LEU A 49 3.04 -5.14 0.99
CA LEU A 49 3.14 -6.45 0.35
C LEU A 49 3.49 -7.57 1.35
N ASP A 50 4.26 -7.24 2.40
CA ASP A 50 4.65 -8.18 3.44
C ASP A 50 3.56 -8.37 4.51
N SER A 51 2.81 -7.32 4.89
CA SER A 51 1.71 -7.38 5.87
C SER A 51 0.54 -8.28 5.44
N LYS A 52 0.43 -8.62 4.16
CA LYS A 52 -0.57 -9.58 3.63
C LYS A 52 -0.14 -11.05 3.77
N GLN A 53 1.07 -11.33 4.28
CA GLN A 53 1.53 -12.70 4.59
C GLN A 53 2.16 -12.77 5.98
N VAL A 54 1.49 -13.43 6.91
CA VAL A 54 2.12 -13.98 8.11
C VAL A 54 2.91 -15.21 7.67
N LEU A 55 4.24 -15.13 7.65
CA LEU A 55 5.07 -16.33 7.57
C LEU A 55 5.40 -16.81 9.00
N PRO A 56 5.44 -18.13 9.24
CA PRO A 56 5.89 -18.67 10.50
C PRO A 56 7.36 -18.29 10.70
N ILE A 57 7.63 -17.73 11.87
CA ILE A 57 8.97 -17.47 12.40
C ILE A 57 9.63 -18.85 12.59
N GLY A 58 10.32 -19.37 11.58
CA GLY A 58 10.83 -20.75 11.65
C GLY A 58 12.13 -21.07 10.91
N HIS A 59 12.49 -20.38 9.83
CA HIS A 59 13.63 -20.80 9.00
C HIS A 59 14.54 -19.65 8.53
N ALA A 60 14.71 -18.61 9.35
CA ALA A 60 15.57 -17.46 9.05
C ALA A 60 16.88 -17.45 9.87
N THR A 61 17.28 -18.58 10.43
CA THR A 61 18.51 -18.70 11.22
C THR A 61 19.68 -18.96 10.27
N LEU A 62 20.65 -18.02 10.23
CA LEU A 62 21.98 -18.11 9.56
C LEU A 62 22.09 -17.71 8.07
N LEU A 63 21.58 -16.55 7.67
CA LEU A 63 22.06 -15.86 6.47
C LEU A 63 22.72 -14.54 6.87
N LEU A 64 23.84 -14.20 6.25
CA LEU A 64 24.49 -12.89 6.42
C LEU A 64 23.47 -11.77 6.15
N PRO A 65 23.50 -10.64 6.87
CA PRO A 65 22.50 -9.58 6.73
C PRO A 65 22.27 -9.12 5.28
N ALA A 66 23.33 -9.03 4.48
CA ALA A 66 23.23 -8.67 3.06
C ALA A 66 22.45 -9.68 2.22
N VAL A 67 22.59 -10.98 2.52
CA VAL A 67 21.86 -12.06 1.84
C VAL A 67 20.40 -12.06 2.24
N GLN A 68 20.09 -11.70 3.50
CA GLN A 68 18.72 -11.50 3.94
C GLN A 68 18.07 -10.33 3.20
N SER A 69 18.76 -9.18 3.09
CA SER A 69 18.25 -8.03 2.34
C SER A 69 18.02 -8.34 0.86
N ALA A 70 18.94 -9.06 0.21
CA ALA A 70 18.79 -9.50 -1.18
C ALA A 70 17.61 -10.46 -1.36
N ARG A 71 17.42 -11.39 -0.42
CA ARG A 71 16.29 -12.34 -0.44
C ARG A 71 14.95 -11.64 -0.27
N GLU A 72 14.86 -10.65 0.62
CA GLU A 72 13.66 -9.83 0.79
C GLU A 72 13.35 -8.98 -0.44
N ALA A 73 14.37 -8.37 -1.04
CA ALA A 73 14.24 -7.61 -2.27
C ALA A 73 13.73 -8.50 -3.42
N ALA A 74 14.31 -9.70 -3.58
CA ALA A 74 13.86 -10.68 -4.58
C ALA A 74 12.42 -11.13 -4.32
N ARG A 75 12.04 -11.39 -3.07
CA ARG A 75 10.65 -11.73 -2.70
C ARG A 75 9.68 -10.61 -3.06
N ARG A 76 10.02 -9.36 -2.74
CA ARG A 76 9.18 -8.18 -3.06
C ARG A 76 9.06 -7.98 -4.56
N ALA A 77 10.15 -8.15 -5.30
CA ALA A 77 10.13 -8.08 -6.76
C ALA A 77 9.23 -9.16 -7.35
N GLN A 78 9.29 -10.40 -6.84
CA GLN A 78 8.40 -11.47 -7.28
C GLN A 78 6.93 -11.15 -7.02
N LYS A 79 6.57 -10.66 -5.82
CA LYS A 79 5.20 -10.25 -5.51
C LYS A 79 4.68 -9.16 -6.45
N LEU A 80 5.52 -8.19 -6.80
CA LEU A 80 5.15 -7.15 -7.77
C LEU A 80 4.91 -7.72 -9.17
N ARG A 81 5.70 -8.72 -9.58
CA ARG A 81 5.48 -9.44 -10.85
C ARG A 81 4.16 -10.21 -10.85
N ASP A 82 3.82 -10.85 -9.73
CA ASP A 82 2.54 -11.55 -9.58
C ASP A 82 1.34 -10.58 -9.66
N LEU A 83 1.56 -9.31 -9.32
CA LEU A 83 0.59 -8.22 -9.48
C LEU A 83 0.59 -7.60 -10.89
N GLY A 84 1.42 -8.10 -11.80
CA GLY A 84 1.46 -7.68 -13.21
C GLY A 84 2.59 -6.72 -13.59
N LEU A 85 3.52 -6.40 -12.70
CA LEU A 85 4.70 -5.61 -13.09
C LEU A 85 5.65 -6.44 -13.96
N SER A 86 6.30 -5.79 -14.91
CA SER A 86 7.44 -6.37 -15.61
C SER A 86 8.59 -6.70 -14.65
N ALA A 87 9.41 -7.69 -15.00
CA ALA A 87 10.56 -8.07 -14.17
C ALA A 87 11.52 -6.87 -13.95
N THR A 88 11.76 -6.09 -15.00
CA THR A 88 12.58 -4.88 -14.96
C THR A 88 11.94 -3.81 -14.08
N GLY A 89 10.65 -3.54 -14.24
CA GLY A 89 9.92 -2.55 -13.43
C GLY A 89 9.90 -2.90 -11.95
N ALA A 90 9.69 -4.18 -11.62
CA ALA A 90 9.73 -4.66 -10.24
C ALA A 90 11.13 -4.48 -9.60
N GLN A 91 12.20 -4.79 -10.33
CA GLN A 91 13.57 -4.58 -9.86
C GLN A 91 13.90 -3.10 -9.68
N GLN A 92 13.55 -2.26 -10.66
CA GLN A 92 13.74 -0.81 -10.60
C GLN A 92 13.05 -0.22 -9.37
N PHE A 93 11.80 -0.62 -9.13
CA PHE A 93 11.04 -0.15 -7.99
C PHE A 93 11.67 -0.56 -6.64
N VAL A 94 11.98 -1.84 -6.46
CA VAL A 94 12.56 -2.35 -5.21
C VAL A 94 13.92 -1.72 -4.92
N ALA A 95 14.70 -1.42 -5.95
CA ALA A 95 15.97 -0.72 -5.83
C ALA A 95 15.84 0.80 -5.62
N GLY A 96 14.63 1.37 -5.65
CA GLY A 96 14.41 2.82 -5.57
C GLY A 96 14.88 3.59 -6.82
N LEU A 97 15.03 2.90 -7.95
CA LEU A 97 15.41 3.47 -9.24
C LEU A 97 14.19 4.05 -9.97
N PRO A 98 14.39 5.00 -10.89
CA PRO A 98 13.32 5.47 -11.77
C PRO A 98 12.74 4.30 -12.57
N MET A 99 11.41 4.23 -12.65
CA MET A 99 10.72 3.24 -13.46
C MET A 99 10.40 3.82 -14.83
N ASN A 100 10.83 3.12 -15.87
CA ASN A 100 10.64 3.58 -17.25
C ASN A 100 9.30 3.12 -17.85
N GLY A 101 8.79 1.96 -17.42
CA GLY A 101 7.51 1.42 -17.87
C GLY A 101 6.33 2.28 -17.39
N ALA A 102 5.56 2.85 -18.32
CA ALA A 102 4.34 3.59 -17.97
C ALA A 102 3.26 2.69 -17.37
N ASP A 103 3.12 1.48 -17.89
CA ASP A 103 2.12 0.52 -17.40
C ASP A 103 2.47 0.02 -16.00
N ASP A 104 3.74 -0.31 -15.75
CA ASP A 104 4.22 -0.70 -14.42
C ASP A 104 3.96 0.38 -13.36
N ARG A 105 4.16 1.66 -13.72
CA ARG A 105 3.92 2.80 -12.82
C ARG A 105 2.44 2.96 -12.45
N LYS A 106 1.51 2.56 -13.31
CA LYS A 106 0.06 2.62 -13.04
C LYS A 106 -0.42 1.51 -12.10
N ILE A 107 0.34 0.43 -11.96
CA ILE A 107 -0.02 -0.70 -11.07
C ILE A 107 0.29 -0.37 -9.61
N LEU A 108 1.40 0.32 -9.33
CA LEU A 108 1.87 0.56 -7.96
C LEU A 108 0.87 1.31 -7.06
N PRO A 109 0.16 2.36 -7.53
CA PRO A 109 -0.87 3.02 -6.70
C PRO A 109 -1.98 2.07 -6.27
N GLN A 110 -2.30 1.05 -7.07
CA GLN A 110 -3.33 0.06 -6.76
C GLN A 110 -2.99 -0.75 -5.51
N VAL A 111 -1.70 -1.01 -5.26
CA VAL A 111 -1.25 -1.67 -4.02
C VAL A 111 -1.64 -0.85 -2.79
N VAL A 112 -1.50 0.47 -2.86
CA VAL A 112 -1.88 1.38 -1.77
C VAL A 112 -3.39 1.42 -1.63
N PHE A 113 -4.16 1.55 -2.72
CA PHE A 113 -5.62 1.60 -2.65
C PHE A 113 -6.21 0.30 -2.09
N VAL A 114 -5.75 -0.85 -2.56
CA VAL A 114 -6.20 -2.17 -2.06
C VAL A 114 -5.82 -2.35 -0.60
N ALA A 115 -4.60 -1.94 -0.19
CA ALA A 115 -4.19 -2.03 1.20
C ALA A 115 -5.04 -1.15 2.12
N LEU A 116 -5.36 0.07 1.70
CA LEU A 116 -6.21 0.99 2.48
C LEU A 116 -7.68 0.53 2.51
N ALA A 117 -8.21 -0.01 1.42
CA ALA A 117 -9.55 -0.60 1.39
C ALA A 117 -9.66 -1.87 2.25
N SER A 118 -8.55 -2.61 2.42
CA SER A 118 -8.48 -3.80 3.26
C SER A 118 -8.18 -3.49 4.74
N ALA A 119 -7.79 -2.26 5.07
CA ALA A 119 -7.55 -1.88 6.44
C ALA A 119 -8.89 -1.83 7.17
N PRO A 120 -9.03 -2.46 8.35
CA PRO A 120 -10.25 -2.32 9.13
C PRO A 120 -10.44 -0.84 9.42
N VAL A 121 -11.48 -0.25 8.83
CA VAL A 121 -11.95 1.08 9.19
C VAL A 121 -12.21 1.00 10.69
N PRO A 122 -11.55 1.83 11.54
CA PRO A 122 -12.04 1.97 12.89
C PRO A 122 -13.47 2.50 12.72
N ARG A 123 -14.46 1.61 12.91
CA ARG A 123 -15.86 2.00 12.97
C ARG A 123 -15.90 3.09 14.02
N GLY A 124 -16.01 4.33 13.59
CA GLY A 124 -16.31 5.44 14.46
C GLY A 124 -17.48 4.98 15.32
N ALA A 125 -17.33 5.13 16.62
CA ALA A 125 -18.35 4.85 17.60
C ALA A 125 -19.60 5.70 17.28
N GLY A 126 -20.43 5.19 16.39
CA GLY A 126 -21.78 5.67 16.12
C GLY A 126 -22.76 4.81 16.91
N TYR A 127 -22.61 4.80 18.24
CA TYR A 127 -23.71 4.41 19.09
C TYR A 127 -24.68 5.59 19.07
N ASN A 128 -25.72 5.49 18.25
CA ASN A 128 -27.09 5.96 18.51
C ASN A 128 -27.86 6.03 17.19
N GLN A 129 -28.40 4.89 16.78
CA GLN A 129 -29.67 4.89 16.06
C GLN A 129 -30.51 3.74 16.63
N MET A 130 -31.00 3.97 17.85
CA MET A 130 -32.13 3.22 18.37
C MET A 130 -33.37 3.88 17.77
N THR A 131 -33.79 3.41 16.59
CA THR A 131 -35.11 3.73 16.06
C THR A 131 -36.11 2.97 16.94
N LEU A 132 -36.61 3.63 17.99
CA LEU A 132 -37.76 3.16 18.76
C LEU A 132 -39.01 3.58 17.99
N ASP A 133 -39.41 2.75 17.04
CA ASP A 133 -40.78 2.71 16.55
C ASP A 133 -41.21 1.23 16.56
N ASP A 134 -41.87 0.83 17.64
CA ASP A 134 -42.90 -0.19 17.54
C ASP A 134 -44.05 0.15 18.49
N THR A 135 -45.19 0.40 17.84
CA THR A 135 -46.48 0.74 18.42
C THR A 135 -47.16 -0.53 18.91
N ALA A 136 -47.55 -0.61 20.19
CA ALA A 136 -48.61 -1.53 20.63
C ALA A 136 -49.23 -1.09 21.96
N GLY A 137 -50.56 -0.98 22.00
CA GLY A 137 -51.34 -0.97 23.25
C GLY A 137 -52.24 0.25 23.48
N LYS A 138 -53.25 0.44 22.63
CA LYS A 138 -54.45 1.18 23.05
C LYS A 138 -55.29 0.26 23.94
N GLU A 139 -55.35 0.56 25.23
CA GLU A 139 -56.45 0.12 26.10
C GLU A 139 -57.12 1.36 26.69
N ARG A 140 -58.32 1.66 26.18
CA ARG A 140 -59.42 2.33 26.89
C ARG A 140 -60.73 1.87 26.27
#